data_AF-A0A1I4EX16-F1
#
_entry.id   AF-A0A1I4EX16-F1
#
_cell.length_a   1.000
_cell.length_b   1.000
_cell.length_c   1.000
_cell.angle_alpha   90.00
_cell.angle_beta   90.00
_cell.angle_gamma   90.00
#
_symmetry.space_group_name_H-M   'P 1'
#
loop_
_entity.id
_entity.type
_entity.pdbx_description
1 polymer ?
#
loop_
_entity_poly.entity_id
_entity_poly.type
_entity_poly.pdbx_seq_one_letter_code
_entity_poly.pdbx_strand_id
1 'polypeptide(L)'
;MESRTLNATVLDSLEPEICFLIRDDFYYGPDRHADICERKLVEKLIPPRLGQAFPSIVRTPEARGHEKELADYYWQIVSAARRHAKDFNHIRHYFWMRLWLSNATEQLSISFPWYDSLSEMRRFSDAIATDAVGDLYWDQDQGWGLDVKGTDDRLLIHQRDPDSDDTGLLVSVPRSAFLRKMSDAMQDATAVVARLTQEMGADVWTAYVREPPVWNRP
;
A
#
# COMPACT_ATOMS: atom_id res chain seq x y z
N MET A 1 -21.08 -25.90 -20.56
CA MET A 1 -20.70 -24.79 -19.67
C MET A 1 -19.74 -23.94 -20.48
N GLU A 2 -20.27 -22.94 -21.18
CA GLU A 2 -19.49 -22.13 -22.12
C GLU A 2 -18.49 -21.30 -21.31
N SER A 3 -17.20 -21.52 -21.57
CA SER A 3 -16.12 -20.69 -21.07
C SER A 3 -16.31 -19.30 -21.68
N ARG A 4 -16.81 -18.34 -20.90
CA ARG A 4 -16.64 -16.93 -21.24
C ARG A 4 -15.14 -16.69 -21.24
N THR A 5 -14.54 -16.57 -22.41
CA THR A 5 -13.16 -16.16 -22.57
C THR A 5 -13.05 -14.75 -21.97
N LEU A 6 -12.45 -14.65 -20.78
CA LEU A 6 -12.11 -13.37 -20.19
C LEU A 6 -11.06 -12.72 -21.09
N ASN A 7 -11.43 -11.65 -21.79
CA ASN A 7 -10.49 -10.90 -22.62
C ASN A 7 -9.66 -10.00 -21.71
N ALA A 8 -8.37 -10.31 -21.60
CA ALA A 8 -7.43 -9.46 -20.87
C ALA A 8 -7.19 -8.15 -21.64
N THR A 9 -7.20 -7.03 -20.91
CA THR A 9 -6.68 -5.76 -21.45
C THR A 9 -5.16 -5.88 -21.56
N VAL A 10 -4.66 -5.88 -22.79
CA VAL A 10 -3.22 -5.97 -23.06
C VAL A 10 -2.60 -4.59 -22.85
N LEU A 11 -1.70 -4.49 -21.90
CA LEU A 11 -0.99 -3.26 -21.58
C LEU A 11 0.48 -3.40 -21.95
N ASP A 12 1.09 -2.34 -22.48
CA ASP A 12 2.54 -2.29 -22.71
C ASP A 12 3.32 -2.09 -21.40
N SER A 13 2.66 -1.52 -20.39
CA SER A 13 3.24 -1.24 -19.08
C SER A 13 2.19 -1.24 -17.98
N LEU A 14 2.63 -1.55 -16.77
CA LEU A 14 1.87 -1.34 -15.54
C LEU A 14 2.89 -0.91 -14.47
N GLU A 15 2.67 0.24 -13.87
CA GLU A 15 3.59 0.85 -12.92
C GLU A 15 3.23 0.42 -11.49
N PRO A 16 4.09 -0.35 -10.80
CA PRO A 16 3.95 -0.58 -9.37
C PRO A 16 4.45 0.64 -8.60
N GLU A 17 3.59 1.20 -7.76
CA GLU A 17 3.89 2.29 -6.85
C GLU A 17 3.65 1.83 -5.41
N ILE A 18 4.62 2.09 -4.53
CA ILE A 18 4.46 1.87 -3.10
C ILE A 18 4.19 3.23 -2.45
N CYS A 19 3.15 3.25 -1.63
CA CYS A 19 2.49 4.46 -1.17
C CYS A 19 2.38 4.45 0.35
N PHE A 20 2.63 5.59 0.97
CA PHE A 20 2.35 5.87 2.38
C PHE A 20 0.98 6.53 2.49
N LEU A 21 0.08 5.98 3.31
CA LEU A 21 -1.25 6.57 3.51
C LEU A 21 -1.17 7.77 4.45
N ILE A 22 -1.75 8.89 4.01
CA ILE A 22 -1.80 10.15 4.75
C ILE A 22 -3.24 10.47 5.11
N ARG A 23 -3.43 10.81 6.39
CA ARG A 23 -4.67 11.33 6.97
C ARG A 23 -4.51 12.80 7.31
N ASP A 24 -5.60 13.54 7.16
CA ASP A 24 -5.71 14.96 7.52
C ASP A 24 -6.14 15.18 8.98
N ASP A 25 -6.49 14.11 9.69
CA ASP A 25 -6.81 14.17 11.11
C ASP A 25 -6.42 12.91 11.92
N PHE A 26 -6.35 13.10 13.23
CA PHE A 26 -6.13 12.10 14.26
C PHE A 26 -7.42 11.90 15.04
N TYR A 27 -8.06 10.74 14.91
CA TYR A 27 -9.25 10.39 15.68
C TYR A 27 -8.85 9.77 17.02
N TYR A 28 -9.35 10.33 18.11
CA TYR A 28 -9.04 9.86 19.47
C TYR A 28 -10.26 9.32 20.22
N GLY A 29 -11.41 9.23 19.56
CA GLY A 29 -12.62 8.68 20.15
C GLY A 29 -12.59 7.16 20.38
N PRO A 30 -13.70 6.58 20.84
CA PRO A 30 -13.88 5.13 20.93
C PRO A 30 -14.05 4.51 19.54
N ASP A 31 -13.62 3.26 19.37
CA ASP A 31 -13.81 2.45 18.15
C ASP A 31 -15.24 1.89 18.05
N ARG A 32 -16.24 2.75 18.23
CA ARG A 32 -17.65 2.42 18.01
C ARG A 32 -18.09 3.07 16.70
N HIS A 33 -18.67 2.28 15.81
CA HIS A 33 -19.00 2.69 14.44
C HIS A 33 -19.80 4.03 14.39
N ALA A 34 -20.74 4.23 15.31
CA ALA A 34 -21.54 5.45 15.38
C ALA A 34 -20.71 6.72 15.70
N ASP A 35 -19.72 6.62 16.58
CA ASP A 35 -18.92 7.76 17.04
C ASP A 35 -17.87 8.18 16.00
N ILE A 36 -17.39 7.22 15.20
CA ILE A 36 -16.45 7.44 14.08
C ILE A 36 -17.12 8.25 12.96
N CYS A 37 -18.39 7.95 12.63
CA CYS A 37 -19.12 8.63 11.56
C CYS A 37 -19.34 10.12 11.85
N GLU A 38 -19.52 10.49 13.12
CA GLU A 38 -19.74 11.89 13.50
C GLU A 38 -18.43 12.71 13.55
N ARG A 39 -17.26 12.06 13.58
CA ARG A 39 -15.91 12.66 13.60
C ARG A 39 -15.74 13.83 14.58
N LYS A 40 -16.46 13.81 15.71
CA LYS A 40 -16.42 14.90 16.71
C LYS A 40 -15.16 14.90 17.56
N LEU A 41 -14.43 13.79 17.61
CA LEU A 41 -13.23 13.57 18.43
C LEU A 41 -12.01 13.43 17.54
N VAL A 42 -11.70 14.51 16.81
CA VAL A 42 -10.57 14.58 15.88
C VAL A 42 -9.67 15.77 16.19
N GLU A 43 -8.37 15.58 15.99
CA GLU A 43 -7.39 16.65 15.92
C GLU A 43 -6.85 16.76 14.50
N LYS A 44 -6.73 17.97 13.96
CA LYS A 44 -6.21 18.17 12.61
C LYS A 44 -4.73 17.84 12.53
N LEU A 45 -4.35 17.03 11.54
CA LEU A 45 -2.97 16.78 11.15
C LEU A 45 -2.59 17.72 10.01
N ILE A 46 -1.34 18.15 9.98
CA ILE A 46 -0.79 18.93 8.86
C ILE A 46 -0.14 17.94 7.90
N PRO A 47 -0.67 17.76 6.67
CA PRO A 47 -0.07 16.87 5.69
C PRO A 47 1.37 17.27 5.36
N PRO A 48 2.23 16.30 4.96
CA PRO A 48 3.58 16.61 4.53
C PRO A 48 3.55 17.48 3.26
N ARG A 49 4.52 18.38 3.10
CA ARG A 49 4.55 19.35 1.98
C ARG A 49 5.51 18.89 0.89
N LEU A 50 5.15 17.79 0.22
CA LEU A 50 6.06 17.09 -0.72
C LEU A 50 5.79 17.38 -2.20
N GLY A 51 4.84 18.27 -2.51
CA GLY A 51 4.35 18.43 -3.89
C GLY A 51 3.66 17.16 -4.42
N GLN A 52 3.18 16.32 -3.51
CA GLN A 52 2.49 15.07 -3.82
C GLN A 52 1.28 15.26 -4.73
N ALA A 53 1.05 14.30 -5.63
CA ALA A 53 -0.06 14.34 -6.58
C ALA A 53 -1.43 14.23 -5.88
N PHE A 54 -1.50 13.48 -4.77
CA PHE A 54 -2.73 13.24 -4.02
C PHE A 54 -2.55 13.61 -2.55
N PRO A 55 -3.45 14.40 -1.94
CA PRO A 55 -3.30 14.80 -0.54
C PRO A 55 -3.27 13.65 0.48
N SER A 56 -3.92 12.53 0.17
CA SER A 56 -4.07 11.37 1.05
C SER A 56 -3.00 10.30 0.86
N ILE A 57 -2.05 10.49 -0.06
CA ILE A 57 -1.02 9.50 -0.39
C ILE A 57 0.30 10.21 -0.64
N VAL A 58 1.39 9.61 -0.16
CA VAL A 58 2.76 9.97 -0.56
C VAL A 58 3.39 8.74 -1.22
N ARG A 59 3.79 8.87 -2.49
CA ARG A 59 4.47 7.80 -3.22
C ARG A 59 5.95 7.76 -2.88
N THR A 60 6.59 6.61 -3.01
CA THR A 60 8.04 6.49 -2.74
C THR A 60 8.92 7.46 -3.52
N PRO A 61 8.65 7.82 -4.80
CA PRO A 61 9.42 8.85 -5.48
C PRO A 61 9.22 10.26 -4.91
N GLU A 62 8.05 10.54 -4.34
CA GLU A 62 7.73 11.84 -3.70
C GLU A 62 8.36 11.96 -2.31
N ALA A 63 8.47 10.84 -1.58
CA ALA A 63 9.13 10.79 -0.28
C ALA A 63 10.66 10.89 -0.38
N ARG A 64 11.27 10.49 -1.50
CA ARG A 64 12.71 10.47 -1.68
C ARG A 64 13.33 11.86 -1.53
N GLY A 65 14.31 11.98 -0.64
CA GLY A 65 14.96 13.25 -0.32
C GLY A 65 14.13 14.18 0.57
N HIS A 66 12.92 13.77 0.93
CA HIS A 66 11.99 14.47 1.81
C HIS A 66 11.48 13.59 2.96
N GLU A 67 12.28 12.58 3.33
CA GLU A 67 11.90 11.60 4.35
C GLU A 67 11.72 12.27 5.72
N LYS A 68 12.41 13.41 5.95
CA LYS A 68 12.27 14.19 7.18
C LYS A 68 10.89 14.81 7.32
N GLU A 69 10.35 15.41 6.26
CA GLU A 69 9.02 16.01 6.25
C GLU A 69 7.94 14.95 6.46
N LEU A 70 8.13 13.75 5.88
CA LEU A 70 7.26 12.61 6.11
C LEU A 70 7.39 12.08 7.55
N ALA A 71 8.59 12.02 8.12
CA ALA A 71 8.79 11.67 9.53
C ALA A 71 8.14 12.70 10.47
N ASP A 72 8.24 14.00 10.16
CA ASP A 72 7.60 15.06 10.95
C ASP A 72 6.06 14.98 10.88
N TYR A 73 5.49 14.51 9.77
CA TYR A 73 4.08 14.13 9.70
C TYR A 73 3.74 12.98 10.68
N TYR A 74 4.50 11.88 10.65
CA TYR A 74 4.27 10.76 11.56
C TYR A 74 4.48 11.12 13.03
N TRP A 75 5.38 12.07 13.31
CA TRP A 75 5.56 12.60 14.66
C TRP A 75 4.34 13.34 15.20
N GLN A 76 3.54 13.99 14.34
CA GLN A 76 2.27 14.59 14.77
C GLN A 76 1.31 13.51 15.28
N ILE A 77 1.23 12.36 14.60
CA ILE A 77 0.40 11.23 15.01
C ILE A 77 0.86 10.67 16.36
N VAL A 78 2.16 10.41 16.52
CA VAL A 78 2.71 9.90 17.79
C VAL A 78 2.47 10.88 18.94
N SER A 79 2.63 12.18 18.67
CA SER A 79 2.41 13.24 19.66
C SER A 79 0.93 13.35 20.06
N ALA A 80 0.02 13.26 19.10
CA ALA A 80 -1.42 13.24 19.36
C ALA A 80 -1.82 11.99 20.15
N ALA A 81 -1.29 10.81 19.79
CA ALA A 81 -1.51 9.57 20.51
C ALA A 81 -1.13 9.67 21.98
N ARG A 82 0.05 10.21 22.28
CA ARG A 82 0.51 10.45 23.65
C ARG A 82 -0.43 11.37 24.43
N ARG A 83 -0.85 12.50 23.84
CA ARG A 83 -1.78 13.44 24.48
C ARG A 83 -3.14 12.82 24.80
N HIS A 84 -3.59 11.89 23.96
CA HIS A 84 -4.87 11.22 24.12
C HIS A 84 -4.77 9.82 24.76
N ALA A 85 -3.62 9.48 25.35
CA ALA A 85 -3.36 8.19 25.98
C ALA A 85 -3.69 6.98 25.08
N LYS A 86 -3.44 7.10 23.77
CA LYS A 86 -3.57 6.03 22.79
C LYS A 86 -2.24 5.29 22.67
N ASP A 87 -2.30 3.97 22.78
CA ASP A 87 -1.15 3.12 22.49
C ASP A 87 -0.95 2.93 20.97
N PHE A 88 0.11 2.22 20.60
CA PHE A 88 0.44 1.98 19.20
C PHE A 88 -0.66 1.20 18.44
N ASN A 89 -1.34 0.24 19.08
CA ASN A 89 -2.36 -0.57 18.41
C ASN A 89 -3.53 0.29 17.94
N HIS A 90 -3.86 1.35 18.68
CA HIS A 90 -4.90 2.31 18.29
C HIS A 90 -4.50 3.17 17.08
N ILE A 91 -3.20 3.37 16.84
CA ILE A 91 -2.70 4.29 15.81
C ILE A 91 -1.98 3.61 14.65
N ARG A 92 -1.78 2.29 14.69
CA ARG A 92 -1.04 1.52 13.67
C ARG A 92 -1.54 1.77 12.25
N HIS A 93 -2.83 2.01 12.09
CA HIS A 93 -3.47 2.23 10.78
C HIS A 93 -3.05 3.54 10.11
N TYR A 94 -2.50 4.49 10.86
CA TYR A 94 -1.88 5.70 10.30
C TYR A 94 -0.54 5.41 9.61
N PHE A 95 0.09 4.27 9.90
CA PHE A 95 1.38 3.87 9.37
C PHE A 95 1.27 2.88 8.20
N TRP A 96 0.05 2.56 7.79
CA TRP A 96 -0.20 1.63 6.69
C TRP A 96 0.37 2.15 5.37
N MET A 97 0.89 1.21 4.60
CA MET A 97 1.33 1.41 3.24
C MET A 97 0.29 0.84 2.27
N ARG A 98 0.47 1.06 0.97
CA ARG A 98 -0.28 0.42 -0.11
C ARG A 98 0.63 0.14 -1.30
N LEU A 99 0.39 -1.00 -1.94
CA LEU A 99 0.88 -1.27 -3.29
C LEU A 99 -0.22 -0.86 -4.27
N TRP A 100 0.11 -0.01 -5.22
CA TRP A 100 -0.81 0.43 -6.27
C TRP A 100 -0.20 0.08 -7.62
N LEU A 101 -0.94 -0.62 -8.48
CA LEU A 101 -0.56 -0.83 -9.87
C LEU A 101 -1.38 0.10 -10.76
N SER A 102 -0.72 0.91 -11.59
CA SER A 102 -1.43 1.88 -12.44
C SER A 102 -0.92 1.90 -13.87
N ASN A 103 -1.80 2.27 -14.80
CA ASN A 103 -1.44 2.63 -16.17
C ASN A 103 -2.13 3.94 -16.51
N ALA A 104 -1.34 5.00 -16.66
CA ALA A 104 -1.85 6.34 -16.94
C ALA A 104 -2.47 6.47 -18.34
N THR A 105 -1.92 5.75 -19.34
CA THR A 105 -2.38 5.78 -20.74
C THR A 105 -3.82 5.26 -20.85
N GLU A 106 -4.10 4.12 -20.22
CA GLU A 106 -5.40 3.46 -20.22
C GLU A 106 -6.29 3.90 -19.05
N GLN A 107 -5.84 4.86 -18.23
CA GLN A 107 -6.53 5.35 -17.03
C GLN A 107 -6.99 4.21 -16.09
N LEU A 108 -6.14 3.19 -15.95
CA LEU A 108 -6.44 1.97 -15.21
C LEU A 108 -5.66 1.92 -13.91
N SER A 109 -6.28 1.37 -12.87
CA SER A 109 -5.65 1.24 -11.56
C SER A 109 -6.15 0.00 -10.82
N ILE A 110 -5.24 -0.75 -10.23
CA ILE A 110 -5.46 -1.91 -9.36
C ILE A 110 -4.91 -1.54 -7.98
N SER A 111 -5.80 -1.37 -7.02
CA SER A 111 -5.47 -0.92 -5.66
C SER A 111 -5.61 -2.00 -4.59
N PHE A 112 -6.13 -3.18 -4.99
CA PHE A 112 -6.06 -4.41 -4.22
C PHE A 112 -4.89 -5.24 -4.75
N PRO A 113 -4.12 -5.94 -3.91
CA PRO A 113 -4.28 -6.19 -2.46
C PRO A 113 -3.88 -5.05 -1.52
N TRP A 114 -4.56 -5.00 -0.39
CA TRP A 114 -4.37 -4.00 0.68
C TRP A 114 -3.24 -4.39 1.63
N TYR A 115 -2.02 -4.42 1.12
CA TYR A 115 -0.84 -4.68 1.94
C TYR A 115 -0.51 -3.48 2.83
N ASP A 116 -0.48 -3.70 4.14
CA ASP A 116 -0.24 -2.66 5.14
C ASP A 116 1.26 -2.44 5.41
N SER A 117 2.11 -3.41 5.07
CA SER A 117 3.56 -3.41 5.33
C SER A 117 4.41 -3.81 4.13
N LEU A 118 5.70 -3.46 4.15
CA LEU A 118 6.65 -3.89 3.12
C LEU A 118 6.80 -5.41 3.05
N SER A 119 6.72 -6.11 4.18
CA SER A 119 6.86 -7.57 4.21
C SER A 119 5.76 -8.28 3.42
N GLU A 120 4.54 -7.75 3.43
CA GLU A 120 3.41 -8.30 2.66
C GLU A 120 3.60 -8.04 1.16
N MET A 121 3.98 -6.81 0.79
CA MET A 121 4.32 -6.46 -0.59
C MET A 121 5.49 -7.29 -1.12
N ARG A 122 6.47 -7.60 -0.27
CA ARG A 122 7.61 -8.45 -0.62
C ARG A 122 7.18 -9.88 -0.90
N ARG A 123 6.25 -10.46 -0.12
CA ARG A 123 5.71 -11.81 -0.40
C ARG A 123 5.07 -11.88 -1.78
N PHE A 124 4.28 -10.86 -2.13
CA PHE A 124 3.71 -10.74 -3.48
C PHE A 124 4.80 -10.65 -4.54
N SER A 125 5.74 -9.71 -4.39
CA SER A 125 6.86 -9.52 -5.33
C SER A 125 7.66 -10.79 -5.54
N ASP A 126 8.00 -11.51 -4.46
CA ASP A 126 8.79 -12.74 -4.51
C ASP A 126 8.00 -13.89 -5.16
N ALA A 127 6.68 -13.97 -4.92
CA ALA A 127 5.84 -15.01 -5.51
C ALA A 127 5.75 -14.90 -7.05
N ILE A 128 5.71 -13.68 -7.57
CA ILE A 128 5.64 -13.45 -9.03
C ILE A 128 7.03 -13.41 -9.70
N ALA A 129 8.11 -13.25 -8.93
CA ALA A 129 9.50 -13.19 -9.39
C ALA A 129 10.09 -14.59 -9.70
N THR A 130 9.39 -15.31 -10.56
CA THR A 130 9.78 -16.62 -11.10
C THR A 130 9.60 -16.59 -12.62
N ASP A 131 10.03 -17.64 -13.33
CA ASP A 131 9.73 -17.89 -14.75
C ASP A 131 8.62 -18.94 -14.93
N ALA A 132 8.02 -19.41 -13.83
CA ALA A 132 6.95 -20.41 -13.89
C ALA A 132 5.74 -19.93 -14.73
N VAL A 133 5.11 -20.87 -15.44
CA VAL A 133 3.86 -20.68 -16.18
C VAL A 133 2.71 -21.26 -15.35
N GLY A 134 1.54 -20.62 -15.41
CA GLY A 134 0.37 -21.02 -14.63
C GLY A 134 0.15 -20.11 -13.43
N ASP A 135 -0.50 -20.63 -12.38
CA ASP A 135 -0.87 -19.85 -11.20
C ASP A 135 0.38 -19.52 -10.36
N LEU A 136 0.62 -18.23 -10.13
CA LEU A 136 1.78 -17.72 -9.38
C LEU A 136 1.40 -17.20 -8.01
N TYR A 137 0.25 -16.52 -7.93
CA TYR A 137 -0.18 -15.85 -6.71
C TYR A 137 -1.70 -15.78 -6.63
N TRP A 138 -2.21 -15.90 -5.41
CA TRP A 138 -3.61 -15.69 -5.07
C TRP A 138 -3.70 -15.01 -3.71
N ASP A 139 -4.54 -13.99 -3.62
CA ASP A 139 -4.90 -13.34 -2.38
C ASP A 139 -6.38 -12.94 -2.39
N GLN A 140 -7.00 -12.91 -1.22
CA GLN A 140 -8.38 -12.52 -1.03
C GLN A 140 -8.58 -11.85 0.32
N ASP A 141 -9.14 -10.64 0.33
CA ASP A 141 -9.53 -9.93 1.55
C ASP A 141 -10.70 -8.97 1.29
N GLN A 142 -11.58 -8.84 2.29
CA GLN A 142 -12.78 -7.98 2.28
C GLN A 142 -13.63 -8.04 0.99
N GLY A 143 -13.81 -9.23 0.42
CA GLY A 143 -14.61 -9.44 -0.80
C GLY A 143 -13.89 -9.07 -2.11
N TRP A 144 -12.58 -8.81 -2.07
CA TRP A 144 -11.74 -8.66 -3.25
C TRP A 144 -10.73 -9.79 -3.34
N GLY A 145 -10.43 -10.22 -4.56
CA GLY A 145 -9.43 -11.22 -4.88
C GLY A 145 -8.44 -10.72 -5.93
N LEU A 146 -7.19 -11.17 -5.84
CA LEU A 146 -6.13 -10.95 -6.83
C LEU A 146 -5.57 -12.31 -7.26
N ASP A 147 -5.81 -12.69 -8.51
CA ASP A 147 -5.12 -13.81 -9.15
C ASP A 147 -3.98 -13.28 -10.02
N VAL A 148 -2.79 -13.90 -9.94
CA VAL A 148 -1.70 -13.66 -10.91
C VAL A 148 -1.28 -14.97 -11.55
N LYS A 149 -1.27 -14.97 -12.89
CA LYS A 149 -0.78 -16.10 -13.70
C LYS A 149 0.39 -15.68 -14.57
N GLY A 150 1.37 -16.56 -14.69
CA GLY A 150 2.49 -16.42 -15.61
C GLY A 150 2.19 -17.09 -16.95
N THR A 151 2.57 -16.42 -18.03
CA THR A 151 2.82 -17.04 -19.34
C THR A 151 4.32 -16.97 -19.64
N ASP A 152 4.73 -17.42 -20.83
CA ASP A 152 6.15 -17.43 -21.23
C ASP A 152 6.79 -16.02 -21.15
N ASP A 153 6.05 -14.96 -21.49
CA ASP A 153 6.57 -13.60 -21.57
C ASP A 153 5.71 -12.54 -20.86
N ARG A 154 4.56 -12.92 -20.30
CA ARG A 154 3.59 -11.99 -19.69
C ARG A 154 3.12 -12.44 -18.31
N LEU A 155 2.63 -11.46 -17.56
CA LEU A 155 1.82 -11.69 -16.36
C LEU A 155 0.38 -11.33 -16.68
N LEU A 156 -0.53 -12.20 -16.30
CA LEU A 156 -1.96 -11.95 -16.26
C LEU A 156 -2.32 -11.62 -14.82
N ILE A 157 -2.78 -10.40 -14.57
CA ILE A 157 -3.13 -9.91 -13.22
C ILE A 157 -4.64 -9.64 -13.22
N HIS A 158 -5.35 -10.29 -12.31
CA HIS A 158 -6.80 -10.29 -12.25
C HIS A 158 -7.29 -9.82 -10.90
N GLN A 159 -7.84 -8.61 -10.83
CA GLN A 159 -8.58 -8.14 -9.66
C GLN A 159 -10.07 -8.40 -9.86
N ARG A 160 -10.72 -9.09 -8.93
CA ARG A 160 -12.16 -9.39 -9.01
C ARG A 160 -12.81 -9.47 -7.64
N ASP A 161 -14.13 -9.38 -7.60
CA ASP A 161 -14.91 -9.87 -6.47
C ASP A 161 -15.20 -11.36 -6.72
N PRO A 162 -14.65 -12.29 -5.90
CA PRO A 162 -14.84 -13.72 -6.12
C PRO A 162 -16.26 -14.21 -5.85
N ASP A 163 -17.08 -13.42 -5.14
CA ASP A 163 -18.46 -13.72 -4.81
C ASP A 163 -19.46 -13.08 -5.80
N SER A 164 -18.96 -12.32 -6.78
CA SER A 164 -19.74 -11.65 -7.81
C SER A 164 -19.67 -12.38 -9.16
N ASP A 165 -20.74 -12.25 -9.96
CA ASP A 165 -20.76 -12.65 -11.37
C ASP A 165 -19.99 -11.67 -12.29
N ASP A 166 -19.53 -10.53 -11.75
CA ASP A 166 -18.65 -9.61 -12.47
C ASP A 166 -17.29 -10.28 -12.72
N THR A 167 -16.88 -10.27 -13.98
CA THR A 167 -15.58 -10.80 -14.38
C THR A 167 -14.42 -9.97 -13.84
N GLY A 168 -14.64 -8.78 -13.30
CA GLY A 168 -13.60 -7.92 -12.74
C GLY A 168 -12.63 -7.41 -13.80
N LEU A 169 -11.45 -6.99 -13.35
CA LEU A 169 -10.41 -6.41 -14.20
C LEU A 169 -9.26 -7.40 -14.41
N LEU A 170 -9.09 -7.85 -15.65
CA LEU A 170 -7.96 -8.69 -16.07
C LEU A 170 -7.04 -7.90 -17.00
N VAL A 171 -5.76 -7.78 -16.62
CA VAL A 171 -4.73 -7.14 -17.44
C VAL A 171 -3.63 -8.12 -17.81
N SER A 172 -3.03 -7.93 -18.97
CA SER A 172 -1.85 -8.67 -19.41
C SER A 172 -0.69 -7.71 -19.62
N VAL A 173 0.44 -7.93 -18.96
CA VAL A 173 1.61 -7.03 -18.98
C VAL A 173 2.91 -7.79 -19.31
N PRO A 174 3.92 -7.15 -19.93
CA PRO A 174 5.20 -7.81 -20.18
C PRO A 174 5.90 -8.16 -18.86
N ARG A 175 6.14 -9.46 -18.63
CA ARG A 175 6.62 -10.00 -17.35
C ARG A 175 7.93 -9.37 -16.92
N SER A 176 8.94 -9.43 -17.79
CA SER A 176 10.27 -8.90 -17.51
C SER A 176 10.27 -7.41 -17.21
N ALA A 177 9.43 -6.62 -17.90
CA ALA A 177 9.35 -5.18 -17.67
C ALA A 177 8.67 -4.87 -16.33
N PHE A 178 7.57 -5.57 -16.02
CA PHE A 178 6.87 -5.41 -14.76
C PHE A 178 7.74 -5.79 -13.56
N LEU A 179 8.41 -6.94 -13.61
CA LEU A 179 9.26 -7.42 -12.50
C LEU A 179 10.43 -6.49 -12.21
N ARG A 180 11.06 -5.88 -13.23
CA ARG A 180 12.09 -4.85 -13.01
C ARG A 180 11.53 -3.66 -12.25
N LYS A 181 10.38 -3.12 -12.69
CA LYS A 181 9.73 -1.98 -12.03
C LYS A 181 9.29 -2.31 -10.61
N MET A 182 8.79 -3.51 -10.37
CA MET A 182 8.42 -3.98 -9.04
C MET A 182 9.64 -4.04 -8.12
N SER A 183 10.77 -4.56 -8.61
CA SER A 183 12.04 -4.57 -7.89
C SER A 183 12.51 -3.16 -7.54
N ASP A 184 12.47 -2.24 -8.51
CA ASP A 184 12.87 -0.84 -8.31
C ASP A 184 11.97 -0.18 -7.24
N ALA A 185 10.65 -0.34 -7.35
CA ALA A 185 9.70 0.17 -6.37
C ALA A 185 9.94 -0.39 -4.95
N MET A 186 10.23 -1.69 -4.83
CA MET A 186 10.55 -2.34 -3.55
C MET A 186 11.86 -1.83 -2.95
N GLN A 187 12.90 -1.64 -3.76
CA GLN A 187 14.18 -1.08 -3.33
C GLN A 187 13.99 0.36 -2.83
N ASP A 188 13.25 1.15 -3.59
CA ASP A 188 12.94 2.54 -3.28
C ASP A 188 12.17 2.67 -1.96
N ALA A 189 11.14 1.85 -1.77
CA ALA A 189 10.37 1.81 -0.54
C ALA A 189 11.20 1.37 0.66
N THR A 190 12.07 0.38 0.47
CA THR A 190 12.99 -0.10 1.52
C THR A 190 13.93 1.03 1.98
N ALA A 191 14.45 1.82 1.04
CA ALA A 191 15.32 2.95 1.37
C ALA A 191 14.58 4.04 2.17
N VAL A 192 13.36 4.39 1.76
CA VAL A 192 12.54 5.39 2.48
C VAL A 192 12.18 4.88 3.88
N VAL A 193 11.74 3.62 4.02
CA VAL A 193 11.41 3.03 5.33
C VAL A 193 12.63 2.98 6.25
N ALA A 194 13.82 2.68 5.73
CA ALA A 194 15.05 2.71 6.53
C ALA A 194 15.33 4.12 7.08
N ARG A 195 15.10 5.17 6.27
CA ARG A 195 15.24 6.57 6.72
C ARG A 195 14.18 6.99 7.72
N LEU A 196 12.92 6.64 7.49
CA LEU A 196 11.84 6.90 8.46
C LEU A 196 12.12 6.20 9.80
N THR A 197 12.56 4.94 9.75
CA THR A 197 12.95 4.17 10.94
C THR A 197 14.06 4.89 11.71
N GLN A 198 15.07 5.41 11.02
CA GLN A 198 16.14 6.20 11.63
C GLN A 198 15.62 7.50 12.28
N GLU A 199 14.80 8.27 11.56
CA GLU A 199 14.25 9.55 12.02
C GLU A 199 13.25 9.39 13.19
N MET A 200 12.53 8.26 13.25
CA MET A 200 11.50 7.99 14.26
C MET A 200 12.03 7.15 15.44
N GLY A 201 13.12 6.43 15.24
CA GLY A 201 13.72 5.53 16.23
C GLY A 201 13.08 4.15 16.32
N ALA A 202 12.07 3.87 15.49
CA ALA A 202 11.37 2.60 15.47
C ALA A 202 10.91 2.25 14.05
N ASP A 203 10.93 0.96 13.73
CA ASP A 203 10.41 0.43 12.47
C ASP A 203 8.99 -0.10 12.68
N VAL A 204 8.04 0.56 12.01
CA VAL A 204 6.62 0.19 12.04
C VAL A 204 6.05 -0.08 10.64
N TRP A 205 6.89 -0.05 9.61
CA TRP A 205 6.49 -0.19 8.20
C TRP A 205 6.98 -1.50 7.58
N THR A 206 8.10 -2.05 8.07
CA THR A 206 8.67 -3.26 7.48
C THR A 206 7.77 -4.46 7.69
N ALA A 207 7.24 -4.65 8.89
CA ALA A 207 6.41 -5.80 9.25
C ALA A 207 5.42 -5.45 10.36
N TYR A 208 4.48 -6.35 10.60
CA TYR A 208 3.53 -6.22 11.70
C TYR A 208 4.25 -6.13 13.05
N VAL A 209 3.99 -5.06 13.78
CA VAL A 209 4.57 -4.79 15.09
C VAL A 209 3.67 -5.34 16.20
N ARG A 210 4.19 -6.29 16.99
CA ARG A 210 3.47 -6.91 18.12
C ARG A 210 3.66 -6.18 19.44
N GLU A 211 4.83 -5.58 19.63
CA GLU A 211 5.20 -4.86 20.85
C GLU A 211 5.20 -3.36 20.58
N PRO A 212 4.71 -2.51 21.50
CA PRO A 212 4.71 -1.07 21.28
C PRO A 212 6.13 -0.54 21.01
N PRO A 213 6.34 0.21 19.92
CA PRO A 213 7.63 0.79 19.60
C PRO A 213 8.05 1.86 20.61
N VAL A 214 9.36 1.97 20.83
CA VAL A 214 9.96 3.08 21.58
C VAL A 214 10.44 4.13 20.59
N TRP A 215 9.83 5.30 20.63
CA TRP A 215 10.13 6.39 19.70
C TRP A 215 11.28 7.28 20.20
N ASN A 216 12.08 7.86 19.30
CA ASN A 216 13.29 8.62 19.67
C ASN A 216 13.03 10.06 20.16
N ARG A 217 11.86 10.65 19.88
CA ARG A 217 11.41 11.94 20.47
C ARG A 217 10.49 11.69 21.67
N PRO A 218 10.64 12.47 22.76
CA PRO A 218 9.80 12.38 23.96
C PRO A 218 8.34 12.73 23.69
#